data_AF-A0A8T4D3K2-F1
#
_entry.id   AF-A0A8T4D3K2-F1
#
_cell.length_a   1.000
_cell.length_b   1.000
_cell.length_c   1.000
_cell.angle_alpha   90.00
_cell.angle_beta   90.00
_cell.angle_gamma   90.00
#
_symmetry.space_group_name_H-M   'P 1'
#
loop_
_entity.id
_entity.type
_entity.pdbx_description
1 polymer ?
#
loop_
_entity_poly.entity_id
_entity_poly.type
_entity_poly.pdbx_seq_one_letter_code
_entity_poly.pdbx_strand_id
1 'polypeptide(L)'
;MSSEPIERRVSYLGDRLKASRCKICGKEYFELRDYCGNCGRKSFGKMASIDLFYEKGKLELCTLVKEPTNKFMKLGSYVYGIVSFHNGKIRVSGRLTDRIVNNGDIVDFSSLEGREVIPRFRRRYSVGRSEVVPTISLAFTLADEYYPHQGYTVVQPSKEYDLPGIVGYGFYTSRFRIKEG
;
A
#
# COMPACT_ATOMS: atom_id res chain seq x y z
N MET A 1 -20.36 12.89 0.04
CA MET A 1 -20.22 11.87 -1.02
C MET A 1 -18.98 12.21 -1.82
N SER A 2 -18.00 11.30 -1.92
CA SER A 2 -16.81 11.47 -2.77
C SER A 2 -17.15 11.07 -4.21
N SER A 3 -16.49 11.68 -5.19
CA SER A 3 -16.66 11.33 -6.60
C SER A 3 -15.83 10.11 -6.99
N GLU A 4 -16.24 9.37 -8.03
CA GLU A 4 -15.52 8.20 -8.57
C GLU A 4 -14.02 8.47 -8.84
N PRO A 5 -13.61 9.61 -9.45
CA PRO A 5 -12.20 9.90 -9.67
C PRO A 5 -11.39 10.04 -8.37
N ILE A 6 -12.03 10.56 -7.31
CA ILE A 6 -11.41 10.68 -5.99
C ILE A 6 -11.21 9.29 -5.40
N GLU A 7 -12.25 8.47 -5.37
CA GLU A 7 -12.16 7.09 -4.84
C GLU A 7 -11.12 6.25 -5.61
N ARG A 8 -11.07 6.38 -6.93
CA ARG A 8 -10.08 5.68 -7.77
C ARG A 8 -8.65 6.13 -7.44
N ARG A 9 -8.42 7.43 -7.24
CA ARG A 9 -7.11 7.96 -6.83
C ARG A 9 -6.73 7.45 -5.44
N VAL A 10 -7.65 7.48 -4.48
CA VAL A 10 -7.40 7.02 -3.11
C VAL A 10 -7.11 5.52 -3.09
N SER A 11 -7.85 4.71 -3.86
CA SER A 11 -7.58 3.28 -4.02
C SER A 11 -6.21 3.04 -4.67
N TYR A 12 -5.87 3.71 -5.77
CA TYR A 12 -4.54 3.50 -6.37
C TYR A 12 -3.37 3.81 -5.42
N LEU A 13 -3.53 4.80 -4.55
CA LEU A 13 -2.51 5.15 -3.56
C LEU A 13 -2.49 4.18 -2.37
N GLY A 14 -3.63 3.94 -1.74
CA GLY A 14 -3.64 3.18 -0.49
C GLY A 14 -3.85 1.68 -0.63
N ASP A 15 -4.46 1.21 -1.72
CA ASP A 15 -4.66 -0.21 -2.01
C ASP A 15 -3.50 -0.77 -2.85
N ARG A 16 -3.09 -0.06 -3.89
CA ARG A 16 -2.07 -0.54 -4.85
C ARG A 16 -0.69 0.09 -4.70
N LEU A 17 -0.50 0.98 -3.74
CA LEU A 17 0.77 1.70 -3.51
C LEU A 17 1.39 2.23 -4.82
N LYS A 18 0.54 2.74 -5.74
CA LYS A 18 1.01 3.23 -7.03
C LYS A 18 1.78 4.53 -6.86
N ALA A 19 3.02 4.52 -7.32
CA ALA A 19 3.90 5.68 -7.40
C ALA A 19 3.99 6.19 -8.85
N SER A 20 4.62 7.34 -9.02
CA SER A 20 4.90 7.92 -10.34
C SER A 20 6.37 8.28 -10.50
N ARG A 21 6.93 8.04 -11.70
CA ARG A 21 8.30 8.40 -12.08
C ARG A 21 8.28 9.30 -13.30
N CYS A 22 9.00 10.42 -13.21
CA CYS A 22 9.22 11.28 -14.36
C CYS A 22 10.18 10.62 -15.35
N LYS A 23 9.76 10.41 -16.61
CA LYS A 23 10.65 9.87 -17.65
C LYS A 23 11.75 10.83 -18.10
N ILE A 24 11.68 12.12 -17.73
CA ILE A 24 12.67 13.14 -18.12
C ILE A 24 13.82 13.21 -17.12
N CYS A 25 13.52 13.38 -15.83
CA CYS A 25 14.54 13.58 -14.79
C CYS A 25 14.70 12.37 -13.84
N GLY A 26 13.91 11.32 -14.02
CA GLY A 26 13.95 10.12 -13.19
C GLY A 26 13.42 10.28 -11.76
N LYS A 27 12.94 11.48 -11.37
CA LYS A 27 12.41 11.72 -10.02
C LYS A 27 11.12 10.92 -9.80
N GLU A 28 11.05 10.30 -8.63
CA GLU A 28 9.95 9.45 -8.21
C GLU A 28 9.11 10.11 -7.11
N TYR A 29 7.82 9.80 -7.10
CA TYR A 29 6.83 10.32 -6.17
C TYR A 29 5.90 9.20 -5.74
N PHE A 30 5.55 9.14 -4.45
CA PHE A 30 4.56 8.18 -3.97
C PHE A 30 3.11 8.52 -4.41
N GLU A 31 2.92 9.68 -5.02
CA GLU A 31 1.61 10.13 -5.48
C GLU A 31 1.45 9.92 -6.98
N LEU A 32 0.23 9.65 -7.42
CA LEU A 32 -0.16 9.76 -8.81
C LEU A 32 -0.14 11.24 -9.22
N ARG A 33 0.86 11.61 -10.02
CA ARG A 33 1.06 12.97 -10.51
C ARG A 33 1.02 12.99 -12.03
N ASP A 34 0.31 13.98 -12.57
CA ASP A 34 0.25 14.22 -14.01
C ASP A 34 1.49 14.96 -14.53
N TYR A 35 2.26 15.58 -13.63
CA TYR A 35 3.51 16.27 -13.95
C TYR A 35 4.51 16.19 -12.79
N CYS A 36 5.79 16.31 -13.16
CA CYS A 36 6.92 16.38 -12.26
C CYS A 36 7.10 17.79 -11.70
N GLY A 37 7.31 17.90 -10.39
CA GLY A 37 7.59 19.19 -9.74
C GLY A 37 8.91 19.84 -10.17
N ASN A 38 9.87 19.08 -10.72
CA ASN A 38 11.15 19.60 -11.20
C ASN A 38 11.08 20.02 -12.68
N CYS A 39 10.48 19.19 -13.54
CA CYS A 39 10.40 19.46 -14.98
C CYS A 39 9.18 20.32 -15.38
N GLY A 40 8.22 20.49 -14.47
CA GLY A 40 6.96 21.19 -14.72
C GLY A 40 6.18 20.59 -15.90
N ARG A 41 5.54 21.45 -16.68
CA ARG A 41 4.65 21.06 -17.79
C ARG A 41 5.35 20.23 -18.89
N LYS A 42 6.67 20.29 -19.03
CA LYS A 42 7.42 19.48 -20.01
C LYS A 42 7.25 17.98 -19.80
N SER A 43 6.94 17.58 -18.56
CA SER A 43 6.71 16.19 -18.16
C SER A 43 5.26 15.73 -18.25
N PHE A 44 4.33 16.58 -18.66
CA PHE A 44 2.93 16.21 -18.83
C PHE A 44 2.80 15.09 -19.86
N GLY A 45 2.07 14.03 -19.52
CA GLY A 45 1.97 12.80 -20.33
C GLY A 45 3.24 11.92 -20.37
N LYS A 46 4.32 12.34 -19.69
CA LYS A 46 5.62 11.61 -19.60
C LYS A 46 5.89 11.10 -18.18
N MET A 47 4.85 11.01 -17.36
CA MET A 47 4.89 10.37 -16.05
C MET A 47 4.56 8.89 -16.21
N ALA A 48 5.45 8.01 -15.74
CA ALA A 48 5.23 6.56 -15.71
C ALA A 48 4.65 6.15 -14.35
N SER A 49 3.67 5.25 -14.34
CA SER A 49 3.21 4.61 -13.10
C SER A 49 4.17 3.51 -12.67
N ILE A 50 4.48 3.44 -11.38
CA ILE A 50 5.20 2.34 -10.74
C ILE A 50 4.24 1.66 -9.76
N ASP A 51 4.28 0.33 -9.68
CA ASP A 51 3.51 -0.45 -8.71
C ASP A 51 4.43 -0.97 -7.61
N LEU A 52 4.41 -0.33 -6.44
CA LEU A 52 5.27 -0.72 -5.31
C LEU A 52 4.68 -1.87 -4.50
N PHE A 53 3.44 -2.29 -4.77
CA PHE A 53 2.75 -3.30 -3.95
C PHE A 53 3.46 -4.65 -3.95
N TYR A 54 4.09 -4.99 -5.07
CA TYR A 54 4.81 -6.25 -5.26
C TYR A 54 6.30 -6.14 -4.95
N GLU A 55 6.77 -4.97 -4.52
CA GLU A 55 8.17 -4.74 -4.17
C GLU A 55 8.39 -4.85 -2.66
N LYS A 56 9.63 -5.14 -2.27
CA LYS A 56 10.05 -5.08 -0.88
C LYS A 56 10.47 -3.65 -0.54
N GLY A 57 9.98 -3.17 0.60
CA GLY A 57 10.46 -1.93 1.22
C GLY A 57 11.44 -2.22 2.35
N LYS A 58 12.05 -1.17 2.89
CA LYS A 58 12.87 -1.21 4.10
C LYS A 58 12.25 -0.30 5.16
N LEU A 59 12.01 -0.81 6.37
CA LEU A 59 11.53 0.01 7.48
C LEU A 59 12.66 0.94 7.93
N GLU A 60 12.57 2.24 7.65
CA GLU A 60 13.62 3.21 8.00
C GLU A 60 13.56 3.60 9.47
N LEU A 61 12.37 3.96 9.94
CA LEU A 61 12.13 4.49 11.28
C LEU A 61 10.76 4.02 11.76
N CYS A 62 10.63 3.72 13.05
CA CYS A 62 9.34 3.33 13.61
C CYS A 62 9.09 3.86 15.02
N THR A 63 7.82 3.84 15.41
CA THR A 63 7.34 4.27 16.72
C THR A 63 6.18 3.39 17.15
N LEU A 64 5.89 3.39 18.46
CA LEU A 64 4.77 2.66 19.03
C LEU A 64 3.62 3.62 19.34
N VAL A 65 2.48 3.42 18.69
CA VAL A 65 1.24 4.08 19.06
C VAL A 65 0.58 3.25 20.16
N LYS A 66 0.66 3.73 21.41
CA LYS A 66 0.05 3.07 22.58
C LYS A 66 -1.44 3.37 22.72
N GLU A 67 -1.80 4.62 22.50
CA GLU A 67 -3.18 5.12 22.67
C GLU A 67 -3.74 5.54 21.32
N PRO A 68 -4.31 4.60 20.55
CA PRO A 68 -4.92 4.92 19.27
C PRO A 68 -6.20 5.75 19.44
N THR A 69 -6.56 6.55 18.44
CA THR A 69 -7.84 7.29 18.46
C THR A 69 -9.05 6.35 18.41
N ASN A 70 -10.24 6.83 18.79
CA ASN A 70 -11.48 6.05 18.88
C ASN A 70 -11.75 5.09 17.70
N LYS A 71 -11.43 5.51 16.47
CA LYS A 71 -11.62 4.68 15.25
C LYS A 71 -10.72 3.43 15.24
N PHE A 72 -9.55 3.51 15.85
CA PHE A 72 -8.51 2.47 15.84
C PHE A 72 -8.42 1.72 17.17
N MET A 73 -9.30 1.99 18.14
CA MET A 73 -9.31 1.32 19.46
C MET A 73 -9.29 -0.21 19.38
N LYS A 74 -10.00 -0.79 18.41
CA LYS A 74 -10.03 -2.26 18.20
C LYS A 74 -8.70 -2.85 17.74
N LEU A 75 -7.74 -2.03 17.31
CA LEU A 75 -6.39 -2.49 16.96
C LEU A 75 -5.46 -2.55 18.17
N GLY A 76 -5.80 -1.84 19.26
CA GLY A 76 -4.90 -1.67 20.41
C GLY A 76 -3.61 -0.94 20.04
N SER A 77 -2.54 -1.25 20.78
CA SER A 77 -1.20 -0.71 20.52
C SER A 77 -0.61 -1.28 19.23
N TYR A 78 -0.03 -0.43 18.37
CA TYR A 78 0.58 -0.88 17.11
C TYR A 78 1.82 -0.07 16.73
N VAL A 79 2.70 -0.69 15.95
CA VAL A 79 3.90 -0.03 15.42
C VAL A 79 3.54 0.74 14.15
N TYR A 80 3.95 2.00 14.09
CA TYR A 80 3.81 2.87 12.93
C TYR A 80 5.19 3.34 12.49
N GLY A 81 5.44 3.45 11.19
CA GLY A 81 6.77 3.79 10.71
C GLY A 81 6.80 4.33 9.30
N ILE A 82 8.01 4.60 8.86
CA ILE A 82 8.33 5.07 7.51
C ILE A 82 9.01 3.91 6.77
N VAL A 83 8.40 3.49 5.67
CA VAL A 83 8.91 2.47 4.77
C VAL A 83 9.53 3.15 3.55
N SER A 84 10.73 2.72 3.22
CA SER A 84 11.55 3.22 2.14
C SER A 84 11.55 2.26 0.97
N PHE A 85 11.27 2.78 -0.22
CA PHE A 85 11.35 2.06 -1.48
C PHE A 85 12.42 2.70 -2.37
N HIS A 86 13.02 1.88 -3.24
CA HIS A 86 14.07 2.29 -4.17
C HIS A 86 15.22 3.09 -3.49
N ASN A 87 15.72 2.60 -2.36
CA ASN A 87 16.79 3.23 -1.57
C ASN A 87 16.49 4.67 -1.13
N GLY A 88 15.29 4.92 -0.60
CA GLY A 88 14.93 6.22 -0.01
C GLY A 88 14.40 7.25 -0.99
N LYS A 89 14.26 6.91 -2.28
CA LYS A 89 13.62 7.78 -3.27
C LYS A 89 12.14 7.99 -2.98
N ILE A 90 11.50 6.96 -2.42
CA ILE A 90 10.09 6.98 -2.05
C ILE A 90 9.99 6.57 -0.57
N ARG A 91 9.34 7.42 0.23
CA ARG A 91 9.05 7.15 1.64
C ARG A 91 7.55 7.13 1.85
N VAL A 92 7.07 6.06 2.46
CA VAL A 92 5.66 5.79 2.70
C VAL A 92 5.46 5.59 4.19
N SER A 93 4.60 6.41 4.80
CA SER A 93 4.23 6.16 6.19
C SER A 93 3.14 5.09 6.25
N GLY A 94 3.26 4.17 7.19
CA GLY A 94 2.27 3.12 7.36
C GLY A 94 2.49 2.30 8.61
N ARG A 95 1.57 1.37 8.81
CA ARG A 95 1.52 0.53 10.02
C ARG A 95 2.20 -0.81 9.75
N LEU A 96 3.00 -1.27 10.72
CA LEU A 96 3.45 -2.65 10.75
C LEU A 96 2.38 -3.53 11.39
N THR A 97 2.06 -4.64 10.74
CA THR A 97 0.96 -5.55 11.10
C THR A 97 1.47 -6.97 11.38
N ASP A 98 0.57 -7.86 11.79
CA ASP A 98 0.86 -9.26 12.15
C ASP A 98 1.76 -9.46 13.38
N ARG A 99 1.86 -8.41 14.20
CA ARG A 99 2.49 -8.46 15.51
C ARG A 99 1.50 -7.97 16.55
N ILE A 100 1.36 -8.74 17.62
CA ILE A 100 0.59 -8.36 18.79
C ILE A 100 1.56 -7.65 19.72
N VAL A 101 1.24 -6.41 20.11
CA VAL A 101 2.01 -5.65 21.10
C VAL A 101 1.15 -5.56 22.35
N ASN A 102 1.56 -6.23 23.43
CA ASN A 102 0.82 -6.19 24.68
C ASN A 102 1.16 -4.94 25.49
N ASN A 103 0.26 -4.56 26.38
CA ASN A 103 0.49 -3.46 27.31
C ASN A 103 1.59 -3.86 28.30
N GLY A 104 2.78 -3.28 28.15
CA GLY A 104 3.96 -3.55 28.99
C GLY A 104 5.18 -4.03 28.21
N ASP A 105 5.00 -4.45 26.96
CA ASP A 105 6.12 -4.90 26.12
C ASP A 105 7.03 -3.73 25.77
N ILE A 106 8.34 -3.92 26.00
CA ILE A 106 9.36 -3.01 25.49
C ILE A 106 9.61 -3.41 24.04
N VAL A 107 9.14 -2.58 23.12
CA VAL A 107 9.43 -2.75 21.70
C VAL A 107 10.83 -2.22 21.43
N ASP A 108 11.75 -3.12 21.07
CA ASP A 108 13.08 -2.75 20.59
C ASP A 108 12.99 -2.27 19.14
N PHE A 109 12.93 -0.95 18.94
CA PHE A 109 12.86 -0.34 17.61
C PHE A 109 14.12 -0.61 16.78
N SER A 110 15.31 -0.70 17.40
CA SER A 110 16.55 -0.98 16.69
C SER A 110 16.57 -2.37 16.07
N SER A 111 15.83 -3.33 16.65
CA SER A 111 15.63 -4.66 16.06
C SER A 111 14.65 -4.68 14.88
N LEU A 112 13.85 -3.63 14.70
CA LEU A 112 12.85 -3.51 13.63
C LEU A 112 13.37 -2.66 12.47
N GLU A 113 14.03 -1.55 12.79
CA GLU A 113 14.59 -0.62 11.82
C GLU A 113 15.67 -1.29 10.97
N GLY A 114 15.62 -1.02 9.68
CA GLY A 114 16.48 -1.61 8.68
C GLY A 114 16.01 -2.94 8.10
N ARG A 115 14.96 -3.56 8.65
CA ARG A 115 14.43 -4.83 8.12
C ARG A 115 13.58 -4.62 6.86
N GLU A 116 13.55 -5.67 6.03
CA GLU A 116 12.70 -5.72 4.85
C GLU A 116 11.23 -5.89 5.24
N VAL A 117 10.35 -5.18 4.55
CA VAL A 117 8.90 -5.25 4.74
C VAL A 117 8.18 -5.42 3.42
N ILE A 118 7.00 -6.03 3.48
CA ILE A 118 6.15 -6.33 2.32
C ILE A 118 4.81 -5.61 2.49
N PRO A 119 4.32 -4.90 1.46
CA PRO A 119 2.96 -4.33 1.46
C PRO A 119 1.88 -5.39 1.63
N ARG A 120 0.85 -5.08 2.41
CA ARG A 120 -0.29 -5.98 2.64
C ARG A 120 -1.62 -5.25 2.56
N PHE A 121 -2.60 -5.91 1.93
CA PHE A 121 -3.99 -5.50 2.01
C PHE A 121 -4.54 -5.70 3.42
N ARG A 122 -5.02 -4.62 4.04
CA ARG A 122 -5.62 -4.65 5.37
C ARG A 122 -6.76 -3.69 5.49
N ARG A 123 -7.74 -4.05 6.32
CA ARG A 123 -8.75 -3.09 6.75
C ARG A 123 -8.08 -1.99 7.57
N ARG A 124 -8.36 -0.72 7.24
CA ARG A 124 -7.78 0.43 7.92
C ARG A 124 -8.26 0.55 9.35
N TYR A 125 -9.56 0.48 9.56
CA TYR A 125 -10.19 0.53 10.88
C TYR A 125 -11.57 -0.12 10.87
N SER A 126 -12.16 -0.30 12.05
CA SER A 126 -13.46 -0.94 12.20
C SER A 126 -14.59 0.06 11.98
N VAL A 127 -15.58 -0.33 11.19
CA VAL A 127 -16.78 0.46 10.88
C VAL A 127 -18.04 -0.26 11.35
N GLY A 128 -19.16 0.46 11.45
CA GLY A 128 -20.47 -0.11 11.76
C GLY A 128 -20.93 -1.10 10.70
N ARG A 129 -21.93 -1.94 11.04
CA ARG A 129 -22.43 -3.00 10.16
C ARG A 129 -22.95 -2.51 8.81
N SER A 130 -23.48 -1.29 8.76
CA SER A 130 -24.08 -0.68 7.57
C SER A 130 -23.14 0.29 6.83
N GLU A 131 -21.89 0.41 7.27
CA GLU A 131 -20.91 1.34 6.70
C GLU A 131 -19.98 0.65 5.70
N VAL A 132 -19.43 1.43 4.78
CA VAL A 132 -18.41 0.95 3.82
C VAL A 132 -17.12 0.60 4.56
N VAL A 133 -16.60 -0.60 4.31
CA VAL A 133 -15.34 -1.07 4.90
C VAL A 133 -14.16 -0.31 4.28
N PRO A 134 -13.36 0.45 5.06
CA PRO A 134 -12.19 1.13 4.52
C PRO A 134 -11.04 0.14 4.39
N THR A 135 -10.69 -0.20 3.15
CA THR A 135 -9.61 -1.14 2.80
C THR A 135 -8.28 -0.44 2.50
N ILE A 136 -8.36 0.86 2.30
CA ILE A 136 -7.25 1.75 1.98
C ILE A 136 -6.41 1.91 3.24
N SER A 137 -5.43 1.03 3.41
CA SER A 137 -4.52 1.05 4.55
C SER A 137 -3.10 0.77 4.07
N LEU A 138 -2.21 1.73 4.31
CA LEU A 138 -0.78 1.55 4.14
C LEU A 138 -0.29 0.66 5.28
N ALA A 139 -0.33 -0.65 5.03
CA ALA A 139 0.02 -1.69 5.98
C ALA A 139 1.13 -2.57 5.43
N PHE A 140 2.04 -2.95 6.32
CA PHE A 140 3.23 -3.71 5.99
C PHE A 140 3.41 -4.86 6.99
N THR A 141 4.11 -5.90 6.56
CA THR A 141 4.58 -7.00 7.41
C THR A 141 6.07 -7.19 7.19
N LEU A 142 6.80 -7.71 8.17
CA LEU A 142 8.21 -8.04 7.97
C LEU A 142 8.35 -9.20 6.98
N ALA A 143 9.37 -9.15 6.13
CA ALA A 143 9.52 -10.08 5.00
C ALA A 143 9.96 -11.49 5.43
N ASP A 144 10.57 -11.60 6.60
CA ASP A 144 11.08 -12.81 7.24
C ASP A 144 10.12 -13.42 8.27
N GLU A 145 8.90 -12.87 8.37
CA GLU A 145 7.85 -13.37 9.27
C GLU A 145 6.84 -14.26 8.51
N TYR A 146 5.65 -14.43 9.08
CA TYR A 146 4.67 -15.47 8.76
C TYR A 146 4.25 -15.57 7.27
N TYR A 147 4.26 -14.45 6.53
CA TYR A 147 3.87 -14.44 5.11
C TYR A 147 5.08 -14.12 4.21
N PRO A 148 5.57 -15.07 3.39
CA PRO A 148 6.68 -14.80 2.50
C PRO A 148 6.32 -13.78 1.43
N HIS A 149 7.35 -13.19 0.82
CA HIS A 149 7.20 -12.37 -0.38
C HIS A 149 6.81 -13.24 -1.57
N GLN A 150 5.78 -12.83 -2.29
CA GLN A 150 5.35 -13.46 -3.54
C GLN A 150 5.57 -12.46 -4.66
N GLY A 151 6.58 -12.73 -5.50
CA GLY A 151 6.85 -11.91 -6.67
C GLY A 151 5.70 -12.00 -7.68
N TYR A 152 5.29 -10.87 -8.24
CA TYR A 152 4.31 -10.86 -9.31
C TYR A 152 4.95 -11.36 -10.61
N THR A 153 4.46 -12.49 -11.12
CA THR A 153 4.88 -13.07 -12.39
C THR A 153 3.70 -13.06 -13.36
N VAL A 154 3.86 -12.37 -14.49
CA VAL A 154 2.86 -12.41 -15.56
C VAL A 154 2.99 -13.73 -16.29
N VAL A 155 1.99 -14.61 -16.14
CA VAL A 155 1.92 -15.90 -16.83
C VAL A 155 0.91 -15.78 -17.97
N GLN A 156 1.33 -16.11 -19.19
CA GLN A 156 0.39 -16.21 -20.30
C GLN A 156 -0.53 -17.42 -20.08
N PRO A 157 -1.86 -17.27 -20.21
CA PRO A 157 -2.77 -18.38 -20.05
C PRO A 157 -2.50 -19.43 -21.13
N SER A 158 -2.36 -20.69 -20.73
CA SER A 158 -2.09 -21.81 -21.64
C SER A 158 -3.30 -22.21 -22.50
N LYS A 159 -4.50 -21.75 -22.12
CA LYS A 159 -5.77 -22.02 -22.82
C LYS A 159 -6.61 -20.76 -22.79
N GLU A 160 -7.10 -20.36 -23.95
CA GLU A 160 -8.21 -19.42 -24.05
C GLU A 160 -9.51 -20.19 -23.83
N TYR A 161 -10.40 -19.64 -23.00
CA TYR A 161 -11.71 -20.22 -22.72
C TYR A 161 -12.77 -19.28 -23.27
N ASP A 162 -13.66 -19.80 -24.12
CA ASP A 162 -14.80 -19.04 -24.67
C ASP A 162 -15.89 -18.75 -23.62
N LEU A 163 -15.93 -19.55 -22.55
CA LEU A 163 -16.87 -19.40 -21.45
C LEU A 163 -16.22 -18.62 -20.30
N PRO A 164 -16.90 -17.61 -19.71
CA PRO A 164 -16.38 -16.90 -18.56
C PRO A 164 -16.23 -17.85 -17.36
N GLY A 165 -14.99 -18.21 -17.03
CA GLY A 165 -14.68 -18.95 -15.82
C GLY A 165 -14.81 -18.06 -14.58
N ILE A 166 -15.34 -18.62 -13.49
CA ILE A 166 -15.29 -17.96 -12.18
C ILE A 166 -13.87 -18.11 -11.63
N VAL A 167 -13.11 -17.02 -11.62
CA VAL A 167 -11.82 -16.94 -10.92
C VAL A 167 -12.09 -16.40 -9.51
N GLY A 168 -12.33 -17.29 -8.53
CA GLY A 168 -12.34 -16.91 -7.10
C GLY A 168 -10.92 -16.61 -6.63
N TYR A 169 -10.62 -15.64 -5.77
CA TYR A 169 -11.35 -15.05 -4.65
C TYR A 169 -11.56 -13.53 -4.86
N GLY A 170 -12.81 -13.08 -4.87
CA GLY A 170 -13.14 -11.66 -5.00
C GLY A 170 -13.11 -10.94 -3.66
N PHE A 171 -12.16 -10.02 -3.48
CA PHE A 171 -12.31 -8.95 -2.51
C PHE A 171 -13.25 -7.89 -3.11
N TYR A 172 -14.25 -7.42 -2.36
CA TYR A 172 -15.18 -6.39 -2.83
C TYR A 172 -14.43 -5.05 -2.97
N THR A 173 -13.88 -4.79 -4.15
CA THR A 173 -13.46 -3.44 -4.54
C THR A 173 -14.69 -2.68 -5.02
N SER A 174 -14.69 -1.36 -4.86
CA SER A 174 -15.79 -0.51 -5.34
C SER A 174 -16.13 -0.82 -6.81
N ARG A 175 -17.44 -0.89 -7.12
CA ARG A 175 -18.04 -1.32 -8.40
C ARG A 175 -17.73 -0.40 -9.60
N PHE A 176 -16.88 0.61 -9.40
CA PHE A 176 -16.31 1.38 -10.52
C PHE A 176 -15.41 0.43 -11.29
N ARG A 177 -15.94 -0.11 -12.39
CA ARG A 177 -15.22 -0.94 -13.36
C ARG A 177 -13.86 -0.29 -13.61
N ILE A 178 -12.81 -0.88 -13.02
CA ILE A 178 -11.45 -0.53 -13.37
C ILE A 178 -11.26 -1.09 -14.79
N LYS A 179 -11.70 -0.33 -15.80
CA LYS A 179 -11.13 -0.45 -17.13
C LYS A 179 -9.71 0.07 -16.99
N GLU A 180 -8.77 -0.86 -16.85
CA GLU A 180 -7.39 -0.60 -17.23
C GLU A 180 -7.43 -0.42 -18.75
N GLY A 181 -7.12 0.80 -19.21
CA GLY A 181 -6.99 1.12 -20.62
C GLY A 181 -5.64 0.69 -21.15
#